data_AF-A0A2T5VHL2-F1
#
_entry.id   AF-A0A2T5VHL2-F1
#
_cell.length_a   1.000
_cell.length_b   1.000
_cell.length_c   1.000
_cell.angle_alpha   90.00
_cell.angle_beta   90.00
_cell.angle_gamma   90.00
#
_symmetry.space_group_name_H-M   'P 1'
#
loop_
_entity.id
_entity.type
_entity.pdbx_description
1 polymer ?
#
loop_
_entity_poly.entity_id
_entity_poly.type
_entity_poly.pdbx_seq_one_letter_code
_entity_poly.pdbx_strand_id
1 'polypeptide(L)' 'MVFRSFLGSVLGVFDDIQRAGRANATYHKFSMMSDDELARRGINRGDVMRVALRSGFGDL' A
#
# COMPACT_ATOMS: atom_id res chain seq x y z
N MET A 1 13.70 11.40 -28.24
CA MET A 1 12.96 10.21 -27.75
C MET A 1 13.42 9.77 -26.35
N VAL A 2 14.73 9.71 -26.07
CA VAL A 2 15.32 9.32 -24.77
C VAL A 2 14.87 10.18 -23.56
N PHE A 3 14.74 11.50 -23.73
CA PHE A 3 14.35 12.41 -22.64
C PHE A 3 12.92 12.16 -22.11
N ARG A 4 12.00 11.69 -22.97
CA ARG A 4 10.64 11.32 -22.58
C ARG A 4 10.60 10.01 -21.78
N SER A 5 11.44 9.03 -22.13
CA SER A 5 11.57 7.78 -21.38
C SER A 5 12.18 7.99 -20.00
N PHE A 6 13.20 8.86 -19.86
CA PHE A 6 13.80 9.15 -18.56
C PHE A 6 12.82 9.84 -17.60
N LEU A 7 12.10 10.86 -18.07
CA LEU A 7 11.05 11.52 -17.28
C LEU A 7 9.92 10.55 -16.90
N GLY A 8 9.53 9.65 -17.81
CA GLY A 8 8.57 8.59 -17.52
C GLY A 8 9.05 7.63 -16.42
N SER A 9 10.31 7.21 -16.46
CA SER A 9 10.90 6.35 -15.43
C SER A 9 10.99 7.04 -14.07
N VAL A 10 11.39 8.31 -14.03
CA VAL A 10 11.46 9.09 -12.78
C VAL A 10 10.07 9.28 -12.17
N LEU A 11 9.07 9.63 -13.00
CA LEU A 11 7.69 9.74 -12.54
C LEU A 11 7.11 8.40 -12.07
N GLY A 12 7.46 7.29 -12.74
CA GLY A 12 7.08 5.94 -12.31
C GLY A 12 7.66 5.58 -10.94
N VAL A 13 8.93 5.91 -10.67
CA VAL A 13 9.55 5.71 -9.36
C VAL A 13 8.83 6.51 -8.26
N PHE A 14 8.48 7.77 -8.53
CA PHE A 14 7.73 8.57 -7.56
C PHE A 14 6.33 8.00 -7.29
N ASP A 15 5.63 7.50 -8.31
CA ASP A 15 4.34 6.84 -8.12
C ASP A 15 4.48 5.56 -7.28
N ASP A 16 5.48 4.72 -7.55
CA ASP A 16 5.74 3.52 -6.76
C ASP A 16 6.09 3.83 -5.29
N ILE A 17 6.84 4.91 -5.04
CA ILE A 17 7.10 5.40 -3.67
C ILE A 17 5.79 5.81 -2.99
N GLN A 18 4.89 6.52 -3.69
CA GLN A 18 3.59 6.90 -3.12
C GLN A 18 2.71 5.69 -2.85
N ARG A 19 2.70 4.70 -3.75
CA ARG A 19 1.99 3.42 -3.58
C ARG A 19 2.52 2.66 -2.37
N ALA A 20 3.83 2.53 -2.24
CA ALA A 20 4.48 1.91 -1.09
C ALA A 20 4.17 2.67 0.22
N GLY A 21 4.17 4.00 0.18
CA GLY A 21 3.80 4.85 1.32
C GLY A 21 2.36 4.61 1.80
N ARG A 22 1.40 4.51 0.87
CA ARG A 22 0.00 4.18 1.18
C ARG A 22 -0.13 2.79 1.81
N ALA A 23 0.57 1.79 1.25
CA ALA A 23 0.58 0.45 1.81
C ALA A 23 1.16 0.44 3.23
N ASN A 24 2.32 1.06 3.44
CA ASN A 24 2.95 1.14 4.75
C ASN A 24 2.09 1.86 5.79
N ALA A 25 1.47 2.99 5.44
CA ALA A 25 0.57 3.72 6.33
C ALA A 25 -0.66 2.86 6.72
N THR A 26 -1.19 2.09 5.78
CA THR A 26 -2.30 1.15 6.02
C THR A 26 -1.88 0.02 6.94
N TYR A 27 -0.72 -0.60 6.68
CA TYR A 27 -0.17 -1.66 7.51
C TYR A 27 0.05 -1.17 8.93
N HIS A 28 0.73 -0.04 9.11
CA HIS A 28 1.04 0.52 10.42
C HIS A 28 -0.23 0.81 11.24
N LYS A 29 -1.24 1.40 10.58
CA LYS A 29 -2.54 1.66 11.19
C LYS A 29 -3.21 0.37 11.69
N PHE A 30 -3.22 -0.68 10.87
CA PHE A 30 -3.91 -1.93 11.20
C PHE A 30 -3.08 -2.84 12.12
N SER A 31 -1.76 -2.78 12.06
CA SER A 31 -0.89 -3.55 12.96
C SER A 31 -1.03 -3.09 14.41
N MET A 32 -1.39 -1.82 14.63
CA MET A 32 -1.60 -1.24 15.96
C MET A 32 -3.02 -1.44 16.51
N MET A 33 -4.00 -1.80 15.68
CA MET A 33 -5.37 -2.06 16.12
C MET A 33 -5.46 -3.36 16.92
N SER A 34 -6.47 -3.51 17.77
CA SER A 34 -6.79 -4.80 18.39
C SER A 34 -7.48 -5.76 17.42
N ASP A 35 -7.54 -7.05 17.74
CA ASP A 35 -8.22 -8.04 16.89
C ASP A 35 -9.72 -7.74 16.78
N ASP A 36 -10.35 -7.25 17.85
CA ASP A 36 -11.76 -6.84 17.83
C ASP A 36 -12.01 -5.64 16.90
N GLU A 37 -11.10 -4.67 16.88
CA GLU A 37 -11.19 -3.51 15.98
C GLU A 37 -11.02 -3.91 14.51
N LEU A 38 -10.12 -4.86 14.24
CA LEU A 38 -9.97 -5.43 12.90
C LEU A 38 -11.20 -6.25 12.50
N ALA A 39 -11.75 -7.06 13.40
CA ALA A 39 -12.96 -7.84 13.18
C ALA A 39 -14.17 -6.95 12.86
N ARG A 40 -14.34 -5.82 13.57
CA ARG A 40 -15.37 -4.80 13.25
C ARG A 40 -15.22 -4.20 11.85
N ARG A 41 -14.01 -4.23 11.29
CA ARG A 41 -13.71 -3.78 9.92
C ARG A 41 -13.76 -4.91 8.89
N GLY A 42 -14.05 -6.15 9.31
CA GLY A 42 -14.04 -7.32 8.45
C GLY A 42 -12.64 -7.75 8.00
N ILE A 43 -11.60 -7.41 8.78
CA ILE A 43 -10.20 -7.74 8.48
C ILE A 43 -9.73 -8.76 9.50
N ASN A 44 -9.16 -9.89 9.05
CA ASN A 44 -8.43 -10.78 9.94
C ASN A 44 -7.01 -10.28 10.15
N ARG A 45 -6.44 -10.50 11.34
CA ARG A 45 -5.04 -10.13 11.63
C ARG A 45 -4.06 -10.68 10.60
N GLY A 46 -4.23 -11.95 10.18
CA GLY A 46 -3.38 -12.59 9.17
C GLY A 46 -3.47 -11.94 7.79
N ASP A 47 -4.56 -11.22 7.50
CA ASP A 47 -4.80 -10.57 6.21
C ASP A 47 -4.34 -9.10 6.18
N VAL A 48 -3.87 -8.54 7.29
CA VAL A 48 -3.48 -7.11 7.39
C VAL A 48 -2.45 -6.72 6.33
N MET A 49 -1.44 -7.55 6.09
CA MET A 49 -0.44 -7.30 5.05
C MET A 49 -1.07 -7.29 3.65
N ARG A 50 -1.97 -8.22 3.38
CA ARG A 50 -2.67 -8.30 2.08
C ARG A 50 -3.50 -7.04 1.84
N VAL A 51 -4.26 -6.60 2.84
CA VAL A 51 -5.07 -5.38 2.74
C VAL A 51 -4.19 -4.14 2.56
N ALA A 52 -3.05 -4.07 3.26
CA ALA A 52 -2.09 -2.99 3.09
C ALA A 52 -1.48 -2.94 1.69
N LEU A 53 -1.02 -4.07 1.15
CA LEU A 53 -0.50 -4.13 -0.21
C LEU A 53 -1.59 -3.75 -1.22
N ARG A 54 -2.83 -4.21 -1.02
CA ARG A 54 -3.95 -3.84 -1.88
C ARG A 54 -4.24 -2.33 -1.87
N SER A 55 -4.05 -1.64 -0.75
CA SER A 55 -4.28 -0.19 -0.69
C SER A 55 -3.22 0.64 -1.44
N GLY A 56 -1.99 0.12 -1.55
CA GLY A 56 -0.93 0.74 -2.33
C GLY A 56 -0.94 0.34 -3.80
N PHE A 57 -1.14 -0.95 -4.07
CA PHE A 57 -0.86 -1.56 -5.36
C PHE A 57 -2.09 -2.04 -6.12
N GLY A 58 -3.26 -2.09 -5.48
CA GLY A 58 -4.48 -2.65 -6.05
C GLY A 58 -4.54 -4.17 -5.93
N ASP A 59 -5.36 -4.80 -6.75
CA ASP A 59 -5.46 -6.26 -6.81
C ASP A 59 -4.22 -6.79 -7.54
N LEU A 60 -3.16 -7.07 -6.77
CA LEU A 60 -1.98 -7.82 -7.22
C LEU A 60 -2.36 -9.26 -7.57
#